data_AF-A0A968PCE2-F1
#
_entry.id   AF-A0A968PCE2-F1
#
_cell.length_a   1.000
_cell.length_b   1.000
_cell.length_c   1.000
_cell.angle_alpha   90.00
_cell.angle_beta   90.00
_cell.angle_gamma   90.00
#
_symmetry.space_group_name_H-M   'P 1'
#
loop_
_entity.id
_entity.type
_entity.pdbx_description
1 polymer ?
#
loop_
_entity_poly.entity_id
_entity_poly.type
_entity_poly.pdbx_seq_one_letter_code
_entity_poly.pdbx_strand_id
1 'polypeptide(L)'
;MGNNQSAAVYGGYRTRFFTDMQAAGVAMQFVGASNDNPSPLLTTAGQTAHSGYRAWTIGQDVYSYQNNFVYHAVNWVNTYQPDVILLHGGTNDILLDAGWEKTAGNMRKLLNLIYATKPDVKVYVAGIIPV
;
A
#
# COMPACT_ATOMS: atom_id res chain seq x y z
N MET A 1 18.00 29.83 13.28
CA MET A 1 17.84 29.13 11.99
C MET A 1 17.78 27.64 12.31
N GLY A 2 16.57 27.10 12.48
CA GLY A 2 16.34 25.69 12.79
C GLY A 2 15.99 24.95 11.50
N ASN A 3 16.76 23.93 11.18
CA ASN A 3 16.67 23.22 9.91
C ASN A 3 15.41 22.34 9.90
N ASN A 4 14.34 22.82 9.26
CA ASN A 4 13.12 22.06 8.94
C ASN A 4 13.38 21.06 7.81
N GLN A 5 14.23 20.06 8.06
CA GLN A 5 14.28 18.85 7.24
C GLN A 5 13.24 17.91 7.83
N SER A 6 12.10 17.74 7.15
CA SER A 6 11.08 16.75 7.52
C SER A 6 11.73 15.37 7.55
N ALA A 7 12.11 14.89 8.74
CA ALA A 7 12.69 13.56 8.89
C ALA A 7 11.69 12.55 8.31
N ALA A 8 12.15 11.75 7.34
CA ALA A 8 11.33 10.66 6.82
C ALA A 8 10.86 9.82 8.02
N VAL A 9 9.55 9.77 8.25
CA VAL A 9 8.98 8.97 9.34
C VAL A 9 9.16 7.51 8.94
N TYR A 10 10.26 6.89 9.38
CA TYR A 10 10.56 5.49 9.13
C TYR A 10 9.36 4.62 9.53
N GLY A 11 9.00 3.66 8.68
CA GLY A 11 7.83 2.80 8.84
C GLY A 11 6.48 3.46 8.50
N GLY A 12 6.37 4.79 8.50
CA GLY A 12 5.10 5.49 8.27
C GLY A 12 4.00 5.00 9.21
N TYR A 13 2.78 4.83 8.68
CA TYR A 13 1.65 4.32 9.48
C TYR A 13 1.86 2.89 10.00
N ARG A 14 2.72 2.08 9.36
CA ARG A 14 2.92 0.66 9.69
C ARG A 14 3.43 0.48 11.12
N THR A 15 4.29 1.39 11.58
CA THR A 15 4.80 1.35 12.96
C THR A 15 3.67 1.53 13.97
N ARG A 16 2.82 2.55 13.78
CA ARG A 16 1.68 2.78 14.67
C ARG A 16 0.68 1.63 14.62
N PHE A 17 0.33 1.18 13.41
CA PHE A 17 -0.59 0.06 13.20
C PHE A 17 -0.10 -1.21 13.92
N PHE A 18 1.19 -1.53 13.78
CA PHE A 18 1.78 -2.69 14.46
C PHE A 18 1.71 -2.57 15.98
N THR A 19 2.04 -1.41 16.55
CA THR A 19 1.91 -1.16 17.99
C THR A 19 0.47 -1.32 18.47
N ASP A 20 -0.51 -0.81 17.73
CA ASP A 20 -1.92 -0.93 18.08
C ASP A 20 -2.40 -2.39 18.03
N MET A 21 -1.97 -3.17 17.01
CA MET A 21 -2.30 -4.59 16.91
C MET A 21 -1.68 -5.42 18.05
N GLN A 22 -0.43 -5.13 18.42
CA GLN A 22 0.21 -5.75 19.58
C GLN A 22 -0.53 -5.42 20.88
N ALA A 23 -0.90 -4.15 21.08
CA ALA A 23 -1.65 -3.74 22.27
C ALA A 23 -3.03 -4.40 22.35
N ALA A 24 -3.64 -4.70 21.21
CA ALA A 24 -4.89 -5.44 21.11
C ALA A 24 -4.73 -6.97 21.21
N GLY A 25 -3.52 -7.49 21.36
CA GLY A 25 -3.25 -8.93 21.40
C GLY A 25 -3.45 -9.66 20.07
N VAL A 26 -3.43 -8.92 18.94
CA VAL A 26 -3.62 -9.48 17.60
C VAL A 26 -2.27 -9.92 17.04
N ALA A 27 -2.14 -11.22 16.77
CA ALA A 27 -1.00 -11.76 16.03
C ALA A 27 -1.12 -11.37 14.55
N MET A 28 -0.07 -10.74 14.01
CA MET A 28 -0.04 -10.33 12.60
C MET A 28 1.37 -10.41 12.02
N GLN A 29 1.44 -10.51 10.69
CA GLN A 29 2.67 -10.39 9.93
C GLN A 29 2.42 -9.49 8.73
N PHE A 30 3.26 -8.47 8.55
CA PHE A 30 3.31 -7.76 7.27
C PHE A 30 3.95 -8.66 6.21
N VAL A 31 3.31 -8.72 5.05
CA VAL A 31 3.79 -9.41 3.86
C VAL A 31 3.81 -8.44 2.67
N GLY A 32 4.69 -8.66 1.70
CA GLY A 32 4.78 -7.79 0.52
C GLY A 32 6.11 -7.90 -0.21
N ALA A 33 6.20 -7.17 -1.32
CA ALA A 33 7.31 -7.26 -2.27
C ALA A 33 8.52 -6.37 -1.97
N SER A 34 8.38 -5.42 -1.04
CA SER A 34 9.46 -4.58 -0.56
C SER A 34 9.62 -4.73 0.95
N ASN A 35 10.76 -4.29 1.47
CA ASN A 35 11.06 -4.23 2.90
C ASN A 35 11.81 -2.95 3.28
N ASP A 36 11.71 -1.91 2.43
CA ASP A 36 12.43 -0.66 2.61
C ASP A 36 11.80 0.26 3.66
N ASN A 37 12.62 1.21 4.12
CA ASN A 37 12.23 2.23 5.09
C ASN A 37 11.51 1.70 6.36
N PRO A 38 11.93 0.58 7.00
CA PRO A 38 11.32 0.14 8.25
C PRO A 38 11.73 1.05 9.40
N SER A 39 10.89 1.16 10.43
CA SER A 39 11.31 1.74 11.71
C SER A 39 12.13 0.74 12.52
N PRO A 40 12.93 1.17 13.52
CA PRO A 40 13.66 0.25 14.39
C PRO A 40 12.76 -0.82 15.03
N LEU A 41 11.54 -0.45 15.43
CA LEU A 41 10.56 -1.39 15.99
C LEU A 41 10.19 -2.48 14.98
N LEU A 42 9.88 -2.10 13.74
CA LEU A 42 9.52 -3.06 12.69
C LEU A 42 10.71 -3.96 12.32
N THR A 43 11.93 -3.41 12.29
CA THR A 43 13.15 -4.19 12.05
C THR A 43 13.36 -5.23 13.15
N THR A 44 13.32 -4.82 14.42
CA THR A 44 13.50 -5.73 15.57
C THR A 44 12.41 -6.81 15.61
N ALA A 45 11.18 -6.48 15.21
CA ALA A 45 10.07 -7.42 15.20
C ALA A 45 10.01 -8.33 13.95
N GLY A 46 10.87 -8.12 12.95
CA GLY A 46 10.79 -8.85 11.67
C GLY A 46 9.57 -8.49 10.81
N GLN A 47 9.05 -7.27 10.98
CA GLN A 47 7.78 -6.78 10.42
C GLN A 47 8.03 -5.71 9.34
N THR A 48 9.06 -5.91 8.52
CA THR A 48 9.58 -4.89 7.61
C THR A 48 8.87 -4.87 6.25
N ALA A 49 8.22 -5.96 5.86
CA ALA A 49 7.66 -6.12 4.52
C ALA A 49 6.49 -5.16 4.22
N HIS A 50 6.32 -4.78 2.96
CA HIS A 50 5.18 -4.02 2.44
C HIS A 50 5.14 -4.05 0.90
N SER A 51 4.02 -3.63 0.31
CA SER A 51 3.88 -3.39 -1.14
C SER A 51 3.50 -1.92 -1.41
N GLY A 52 4.19 -1.01 -0.71
CA GLY A 52 3.99 0.44 -0.85
C GLY A 52 5.11 1.07 -1.67
N TYR A 53 4.74 1.82 -2.70
CA TYR A 53 5.69 2.38 -3.67
C TYR A 53 5.44 3.87 -3.87
N ARG A 54 6.50 4.67 -3.80
CA ARG A 54 6.42 6.12 -4.01
C ARG A 54 6.10 6.41 -5.47
N ALA A 55 5.24 7.39 -5.70
CA ALA A 55 4.82 7.84 -7.04
C ALA A 55 4.10 6.79 -7.91
N TRP A 56 3.72 5.64 -7.37
CA TRP A 56 2.97 4.62 -8.12
C TRP A 56 1.49 4.94 -8.19
N THR A 57 0.88 4.54 -9.29
CA THR A 57 -0.53 4.69 -9.60
C THR A 57 -1.29 3.39 -9.31
N ILE A 58 -2.62 3.44 -9.28
CA ILE A 58 -3.47 2.25 -9.17
C ILE A 58 -3.46 1.52 -10.51
N GLY A 59 -3.74 2.24 -11.60
CA GLY A 59 -3.68 1.73 -12.96
C GLY A 59 -2.57 2.37 -13.78
N GLN A 60 -2.33 1.86 -14.98
CA GLN A 60 -1.31 2.37 -15.88
C GLN A 60 -1.48 3.88 -16.16
N ASP A 61 -0.38 4.61 -16.03
CA ASP A 61 -0.27 6.02 -16.42
C ASP A 61 0.56 6.20 -17.71
N VAL A 62 0.80 7.46 -18.08
CA VAL A 62 1.53 7.84 -19.29
C VAL A 62 3.06 7.65 -19.17
N TYR A 63 3.59 7.49 -17.97
CA TYR A 63 5.03 7.43 -17.69
C TYR A 63 5.55 6.01 -17.54
N SER A 64 4.71 5.06 -17.08
CA SER A 64 5.13 3.67 -16.90
C SER A 64 3.98 2.67 -17.04
N TYR A 65 4.28 1.58 -17.75
CA TYR A 65 3.40 0.42 -17.82
C TYR A 65 3.40 -0.43 -16.54
N GLN A 66 4.50 -0.40 -15.78
CA GLN A 66 4.74 -1.34 -14.67
C GLN A 66 4.56 -0.70 -13.29
N ASN A 67 4.70 0.62 -13.15
CA ASN A 67 4.62 1.31 -11.86
C ASN A 67 3.17 1.51 -11.38
N ASN A 68 2.36 0.47 -11.44
CA ASN A 68 0.98 0.51 -11.00
C ASN A 68 0.55 -0.80 -10.32
N PHE A 69 -0.43 -0.70 -9.43
CA PHE A 69 -0.91 -1.83 -8.64
C PHE A 69 -1.62 -2.88 -9.49
N VAL A 70 -2.42 -2.47 -10.48
CA VAL A 70 -3.15 -3.38 -11.39
C VAL A 70 -2.21 -4.36 -12.08
N TYR A 71 -1.02 -3.91 -12.50
CA TYR A 71 -0.03 -4.76 -13.17
C TYR A 71 0.50 -5.87 -12.25
N HIS A 72 0.64 -5.60 -10.95
CA HIS A 72 1.28 -6.53 -10.02
C HIS A 72 0.33 -7.30 -9.10
N ALA A 73 -0.93 -6.88 -8.98
CA ALA A 73 -1.86 -7.37 -7.96
C ALA A 73 -1.99 -8.90 -7.93
N VAL A 74 -2.21 -9.54 -9.07
CA VAL A 74 -2.37 -11.01 -9.15
C VAL A 74 -1.11 -11.73 -8.66
N ASN A 75 0.07 -11.27 -9.08
CA ASN A 75 1.33 -11.87 -8.66
C ASN A 75 1.58 -11.68 -7.16
N TRP A 76 1.37 -10.48 -6.63
CA TRP A 76 1.55 -10.20 -5.21
C TRP A 76 0.56 -10.98 -4.34
N VAL A 77 -0.72 -11.05 -4.70
CA VAL A 77 -1.71 -11.82 -3.95
C VAL A 77 -1.34 -13.30 -3.97
N ASN A 78 -0.93 -13.85 -5.12
CA ASN A 78 -0.52 -15.25 -5.21
C ASN A 78 0.77 -15.56 -4.41
N THR A 79 1.73 -14.63 -4.41
CA THR A 79 3.04 -14.84 -3.79
C THR A 79 2.99 -14.68 -2.28
N TYR A 80 2.33 -13.63 -1.80
CA TYR A 80 2.35 -13.25 -0.38
C TYR A 80 1.11 -13.72 0.38
N GLN A 81 0.08 -14.22 -0.32
CA GLN A 81 -1.13 -14.81 0.25
C GLN A 81 -1.74 -13.98 1.41
N PRO A 82 -1.92 -12.64 1.27
CA PRO A 82 -2.36 -11.80 2.37
C PRO A 82 -3.78 -12.17 2.82
N ASP A 83 -4.05 -12.17 4.12
CA ASP A 83 -5.41 -12.33 4.65
C ASP A 83 -6.16 -11.00 4.72
N VAL A 84 -5.40 -9.91 4.89
CA VAL A 84 -5.89 -8.54 4.93
C VAL A 84 -5.00 -7.65 4.05
N ILE A 85 -5.63 -6.81 3.23
CA ILE A 85 -4.96 -5.79 2.43
C ILE A 85 -5.40 -4.41 2.93
N LEU A 86 -4.44 -3.60 3.37
CA LEU A 86 -4.63 -2.18 3.63
C LEU A 86 -4.24 -1.40 2.38
N LEU A 87 -5.23 -0.91 1.64
CA LEU A 87 -5.04 -0.27 0.35
C LEU A 87 -5.18 1.25 0.47
N HIS A 88 -4.11 1.97 0.12
CA HIS A 88 -4.13 3.42 -0.03
C HIS A 88 -3.38 3.78 -1.31
N GLY A 89 -4.11 4.34 -2.28
CA GLY A 89 -3.58 4.75 -3.58
C GLY A 89 -4.57 5.65 -4.29
N GLY A 90 -4.16 6.22 -5.43
CA GLY A 90 -4.99 7.08 -6.26
C GLY A 90 -4.59 8.55 -6.26
N THR A 91 -3.76 9.01 -5.31
CA THR A 91 -3.20 10.37 -5.35
C THR A 91 -2.44 10.61 -6.66
N ASN A 92 -1.58 9.65 -7.05
CA ASN A 92 -0.80 9.79 -8.27
C ASN A 92 -1.68 9.63 -9.53
N ASP A 93 -2.72 8.78 -9.52
CA ASP A 93 -3.65 8.65 -10.65
C ASP A 93 -4.37 9.98 -10.92
N ILE A 94 -4.85 10.65 -9.86
CA ILE A 94 -5.54 11.93 -9.97
C ILE A 94 -4.59 13.01 -10.51
N LEU A 95 -3.35 13.05 -10.00
CA LEU A 95 -2.38 14.08 -10.36
C LEU A 95 -1.76 13.87 -11.75
N LEU A 96 -1.60 12.63 -12.20
CA LEU A 96 -0.88 12.30 -13.44
C LEU A 96 -1.79 11.98 -14.63
N ASP A 97 -3.03 11.53 -14.38
CA ASP A 97 -3.82 10.81 -15.41
C ASP A 97 -5.27 11.33 -15.55
N ALA A 98 -5.43 12.63 -15.33
CA ALA A 98 -6.57 13.45 -15.74
C ALA A 98 -7.92 13.21 -15.01
N GLY A 99 -7.94 12.62 -13.80
CA GLY A 99 -9.03 12.87 -12.85
C GLY A 99 -9.61 11.65 -12.10
N TRP A 100 -10.67 11.95 -11.33
CA TRP A 100 -11.27 11.06 -10.35
C TRP A 100 -12.02 9.87 -10.98
N GLU A 101 -12.62 10.03 -12.16
CA GLU A 101 -13.36 8.94 -12.84
C GLU A 101 -12.44 7.77 -13.22
N LYS A 102 -11.30 8.08 -13.85
CA LYS A 102 -10.31 7.07 -14.23
C LYS A 102 -9.72 6.39 -13.00
N THR A 103 -9.42 7.17 -11.96
CA THR A 103 -8.95 6.66 -10.66
C THR A 103 -9.94 5.68 -10.04
N ALA A 104 -11.24 6.01 -10.04
CA ALA A 104 -12.29 5.12 -9.54
C ALA A 104 -12.41 3.84 -10.39
N GLY A 105 -12.29 3.95 -11.72
CA GLY A 105 -12.25 2.81 -12.64
C GLY A 105 -11.06 1.88 -12.37
N ASN A 106 -9.87 2.45 -12.18
CA ASN A 106 -8.66 1.71 -11.82
C ASN A 106 -8.81 1.01 -10.47
N MET A 107 -9.38 1.69 -9.47
CA MET A 107 -9.66 1.10 -8.16
C MET A 107 -10.61 -0.10 -8.29
N ARG A 108 -11.69 0.03 -9.05
CA ARG A 108 -12.61 -1.08 -9.32
C ARG A 108 -11.90 -2.25 -10.00
N LYS A 109 -11.06 -1.99 -11.00
CA LYS A 109 -10.28 -3.01 -11.70
C LYS A 109 -9.32 -3.73 -10.74
N LEU A 110 -8.61 -2.99 -9.89
CA LEU A 110 -7.70 -3.55 -8.89
C LEU A 110 -8.45 -4.47 -7.91
N LEU A 111 -9.56 -4.02 -7.35
CA LEU A 111 -10.37 -4.83 -6.43
C LEU A 111 -10.88 -6.10 -7.11
N ASN A 112 -11.35 -6.01 -8.36
CA ASN A 112 -11.79 -7.18 -9.12
C ASN A 112 -10.66 -8.21 -9.29
N LEU A 113 -9.44 -7.78 -9.60
CA LEU A 113 -8.29 -8.68 -9.73
C LEU A 113 -7.94 -9.34 -8.39
N ILE A 114 -7.96 -8.57 -7.29
CA ILE A 114 -7.69 -9.08 -5.95
C ILE A 114 -8.71 -10.16 -5.57
N TYR A 115 -10.01 -9.87 -5.67
CA TYR A 115 -11.07 -10.79 -5.28
C TYR A 115 -11.20 -11.98 -6.24
N ALA A 116 -10.86 -11.83 -7.53
CA ALA A 116 -10.76 -12.96 -8.44
C ALA A 116 -9.61 -13.91 -8.08
N THR A 117 -8.54 -13.39 -7.48
CA THR A 117 -7.35 -14.18 -7.12
C THR A 117 -7.49 -14.84 -5.74
N LYS A 118 -7.98 -14.09 -4.73
CA LYS A 118 -8.23 -14.60 -3.37
C LYS A 118 -9.60 -14.08 -2.90
N PRO A 119 -10.69 -14.83 -3.12
CA PRO A 119 -12.05 -14.38 -2.80
C PRO A 119 -12.28 -14.02 -1.33
N ASP A 120 -11.61 -14.72 -0.41
CA ASP A 120 -11.81 -14.57 1.05
C ASP A 120 -10.95 -13.46 1.68
N VAL A 121 -10.15 -12.74 0.89
CA VAL A 121 -9.29 -11.66 1.41
C VAL A 121 -10.11 -10.47 1.91
N LYS A 122 -9.71 -9.85 3.02
CA LYS A 122 -10.35 -8.62 3.48
C LYS A 122 -9.58 -7.41 2.96
N VAL A 123 -10.25 -6.51 2.25
CA VAL A 123 -9.63 -5.28 1.74
C VAL A 123 -10.21 -4.06 2.44
N TYR A 124 -9.36 -3.26 3.07
CA TYR A 124 -9.70 -1.95 3.62
C TYR A 124 -9.12 -0.86 2.73
N VAL A 125 -9.99 -0.07 2.10
CA VAL A 125 -9.59 1.02 1.21
C VAL A 125 -9.62 2.33 2.00
N ALA A 126 -8.47 2.97 2.14
CA ALA A 126 -8.36 4.29 2.76
C ALA A 126 -8.83 5.38 1.77
N GLY A 127 -9.50 6.40 2.30
CA GLY A 127 -9.76 7.62 1.54
C GLY A 127 -8.45 8.34 1.23
N ILE A 128 -8.38 8.95 0.03
CA ILE A 128 -7.24 9.77 -0.35
C ILE A 128 -7.20 10.99 0.59
N ILE A 129 -6.04 11.24 1.18
CA ILE A 129 -5.81 12.43 2.01
C ILE A 129 -6.00 13.67 1.12
N PRO A 130 -6.76 14.70 1.56
CA PRO A 130 -6.91 15.93 0.79
C PRO A 130 -5.53 16.47 0.38
N VAL A 131 -5.39 16.76 -0.92
CA VAL A 131 -4.19 17.37 -1.52
C VAL A 131 -4.29 18.88 -1.57
#